data_AF-A0A0D2A7A8-F1
#
_entry.id   AF-A0A0D2A7A8-F1
#
_cell.length_a   1.000
_cell.length_b   1.000
_cell.length_c   1.000
_cell.angle_alpha   90.00
_cell.angle_beta   90.00
_cell.angle_gamma   90.00
#
_symmetry.space_group_name_H-M   'P 1'
#
loop_
_entity.id
_entity.type
_entity.pdbx_description
1 polymer ?
#
loop_
_entity_poly.entity_id
_entity_poly.type
_entity_poly.pdbx_seq_one_letter_code
_entity_poly.pdbx_strand_id
1 'polypeptide(L)'
;MSGVQEEAPAAHAADLFYQRCPTTWNPEFSTRRSVEAICDSENISWLELRERVLVAAAEGAQENNANCEDEADEDEEEEESVIRVFMKDYYAPDFLLPQADMVEDYTFGADLDRLKKPTWEGHPLQCKAWVGEGGVGWFEASTEWLTAHDLYRALRTPRYRSGMACEIQENQPPADPAKAACEPKPKGLDCATTKGSVATGRHEDSDIERRLVFISDLDCWNIYALAGTATFRQAPILRDALSKYLGFESAMEVTIPLIGWPEFHLSLHLPYYAWRSTPSPNEDTRCDNTGHALRKCIDVSFLNGNGEKSYLYQAQISCVLTGVDEWRWVAYCFVDSYFDGDCGEVASQYKKDQTDGFDTHPFEYGQTAKHTEEARDFFLNVANIRVHQVFQEWTNVVKSLEKSIRHAEVSNSCFPPPS
;
A
#
# COMPACT_ATOMS: atom_id res chain seq x y z
N MET A 1 27.98 12.51 64.12
CA MET A 1 28.98 11.64 63.45
C MET A 1 28.25 10.35 63.10
N SER A 2 27.59 10.35 61.95
CA SER A 2 28.07 9.76 60.67
C SER A 2 27.76 8.27 60.63
N GLY A 3 26.96 7.71 59.72
CA GLY A 3 26.26 8.24 58.55
C GLY A 3 25.79 6.98 57.81
N VAL A 4 24.48 6.82 57.64
CA VAL A 4 23.89 5.64 56.99
C VAL A 4 24.03 5.85 55.48
N GLN A 5 24.70 4.90 54.81
CA GLN A 5 24.85 4.88 53.37
C GLN A 5 23.56 4.32 52.75
N GLU A 6 22.83 5.19 52.08
CA GLU A 6 21.63 4.88 51.30
C GLU A 6 22.09 4.51 49.88
N GLU A 7 21.93 3.23 49.50
CA GLU A 7 22.14 2.75 48.13
C GLU A 7 20.97 3.19 47.25
N ALA A 8 21.25 4.05 46.28
CA ALA A 8 20.29 4.47 45.25
C ALA A 8 20.09 3.35 44.19
N PRO A 9 18.85 3.07 43.76
CA PRO A 9 18.61 2.10 42.71
C PRO A 9 18.76 2.70 41.30
N ALA A 10 19.49 1.98 40.46
CA ALA A 10 19.34 1.85 39.00
C ALA A 10 18.86 3.07 38.20
N ALA A 11 19.77 4.01 37.91
CA ALA A 11 19.59 5.04 36.87
C ALA A 11 20.09 4.60 35.46
N HIS A 12 20.13 3.30 35.16
CA HIS A 12 20.72 2.80 33.91
C HIS A 12 19.72 2.43 32.80
N ALA A 13 18.40 2.53 33.03
CA ALA A 13 17.39 2.22 32.01
C ALA A 13 16.79 3.47 31.33
N ALA A 14 17.00 4.67 31.87
CA ALA A 14 16.42 5.90 31.32
C ALA A 14 17.27 6.55 30.21
N ASP A 15 18.53 6.14 30.06
CA ASP A 15 19.49 6.75 29.11
C ASP A 15 19.49 6.13 27.70
N LEU A 16 18.72 5.05 27.46
CA LEU A 16 18.57 4.47 26.10
C LEU A 16 17.50 5.15 25.24
N PHE A 17 16.77 6.12 25.80
CA PHE A 17 15.83 6.96 25.05
C PHE A 17 16.46 8.27 24.54
N TYR A 18 17.79 8.42 24.64
CA TYR A 18 18.52 9.59 24.19
C TYR A 18 18.47 9.75 22.67
N GLN A 19 17.72 10.78 22.23
CA GLN A 19 17.94 11.58 21.03
C GLN A 19 18.37 10.80 19.77
N ARG A 20 17.44 10.02 19.20
CA ARG A 20 17.52 9.69 17.78
C ARG A 20 17.43 11.00 17.00
N CYS A 21 18.53 11.41 16.37
CA CYS A 21 18.53 12.55 15.48
C CYS A 21 17.57 12.23 14.31
N PRO A 22 16.52 13.04 14.06
CA PRO A 22 15.54 12.74 13.00
C PRO A 22 16.14 12.70 11.60
N THR A 23 17.40 13.15 11.42
CA THR A 23 18.07 13.25 10.14
C THR A 23 18.90 12.02 9.76
N THR A 24 19.09 11.06 10.67
CA THR A 24 19.89 9.86 10.41
C THR A 24 19.01 8.62 10.37
N TRP A 25 19.14 7.84 9.29
CA TRP A 25 18.51 6.54 9.18
C TRP A 25 18.93 5.64 10.34
N ASN A 26 17.96 5.00 10.98
CA ASN A 26 18.27 4.12 12.10
C ASN A 26 19.05 2.91 11.59
N PRO A 27 20.30 2.69 12.05
CA PRO A 27 21.14 1.59 11.58
C PRO A 27 20.52 0.20 11.84
N GLU A 28 19.56 0.09 12.78
CA GLU A 28 18.82 -1.15 13.01
C GLU A 28 18.08 -1.63 11.75
N PHE A 29 17.57 -0.71 10.93
CA PHE A 29 16.87 -1.04 9.68
C PHE A 29 17.81 -1.46 8.56
N SER A 30 19.08 -1.07 8.63
CA SER A 30 20.15 -1.50 7.71
C SER A 30 20.73 -2.87 8.04
N THR A 31 20.19 -3.55 9.06
CA THR A 31 20.58 -4.91 9.42
C THR A 31 19.41 -5.85 9.26
N ARG A 32 19.65 -7.02 8.67
CA ARG A 32 18.62 -8.04 8.51
C ARG A 32 18.40 -8.75 9.85
N ARG A 33 17.32 -8.39 10.55
CA ARG A 33 17.02 -8.90 11.90
C ARG A 33 16.38 -10.30 11.86
N SER A 34 16.40 -11.04 12.97
CA SER A 34 15.57 -12.25 13.07
C SER A 34 14.10 -11.83 13.09
N VAL A 35 13.26 -12.52 12.34
CA VAL A 35 11.81 -12.23 12.21
C VAL A 35 10.94 -13.30 12.87
N GLU A 36 11.52 -14.24 13.62
CA GLU A 36 10.78 -15.31 14.30
C GLU A 36 9.62 -14.75 15.14
N ALA A 37 9.84 -13.64 15.85
CA ALA A 37 8.81 -12.97 16.65
C ALA A 37 7.75 -12.21 15.82
N ILE A 38 7.94 -12.04 14.52
CA ILE A 38 7.06 -11.29 13.62
C ILE A 38 6.25 -12.23 12.71
N CYS A 39 6.86 -13.33 12.24
CA CYS A 39 6.29 -14.21 11.22
C CYS A 39 4.88 -14.69 11.56
N ASP A 40 4.63 -15.10 12.80
CA ASP A 40 3.31 -15.63 13.18
C ASP A 40 2.23 -14.54 13.19
N SER A 41 2.59 -13.28 13.49
CA SER A 41 1.65 -12.15 13.49
C SER A 41 1.40 -11.57 12.10
N GLU A 42 2.33 -11.72 11.16
CA GLU A 42 2.21 -11.19 9.79
C GLU A 42 1.24 -11.99 8.90
N ASN A 43 0.79 -13.14 9.36
CA ASN A 43 -0.22 -13.96 8.66
C ASN A 43 -1.63 -13.81 9.23
N ILE A 44 -1.80 -12.98 10.27
CA ILE A 44 -3.07 -12.74 10.93
C ILE A 44 -3.45 -11.29 10.64
N SER A 45 -4.65 -11.07 10.10
CA SER A 45 -5.14 -9.71 9.89
C SER A 45 -5.35 -9.00 11.22
N TRP A 46 -5.26 -7.68 11.23
CA TRP A 46 -5.52 -6.86 12.41
C TRP A 46 -6.93 -7.15 12.98
N LEU A 47 -7.92 -7.36 12.10
CA LEU A 47 -9.31 -7.63 12.49
C LEU A 47 -9.41 -8.96 13.25
N GLU A 48 -8.81 -10.03 12.73
CA GLU A 48 -8.76 -11.33 13.39
C GLU A 48 -7.96 -11.27 14.70
N LEU A 49 -6.86 -10.50 14.74
CA LEU A 49 -6.08 -10.35 15.96
C LEU A 49 -6.89 -9.64 17.05
N ARG A 50 -7.62 -8.57 16.71
CA ARG A 50 -8.50 -7.87 17.64
C ARG A 50 -9.59 -8.78 18.19
N GLU A 51 -10.25 -9.54 17.32
CA GLU A 51 -11.28 -10.50 17.72
C GLU A 51 -10.74 -11.50 18.75
N ARG A 52 -9.55 -12.06 18.52
CA ARG A 52 -8.89 -12.98 19.48
C ARG A 52 -8.60 -12.32 20.83
N VAL A 53 -8.14 -11.07 20.83
CA VAL A 53 -7.85 -10.33 22.07
C VAL A 53 -9.13 -10.04 22.86
N LEU A 54 -10.21 -9.67 22.18
CA LEU A 54 -11.50 -9.43 22.81
C LEU A 54 -12.08 -10.71 23.43
N VAL A 55 -12.04 -11.83 22.70
CA VAL A 55 -12.49 -13.14 23.22
C VAL A 55 -11.67 -13.53 24.46
N ALA A 56 -10.34 -13.42 24.41
CA ALA A 56 -9.48 -13.74 25.55
C ALA A 56 -9.74 -12.85 26.77
N ALA A 57 -10.04 -11.57 26.57
CA ALA A 57 -10.39 -10.64 27.65
C ALA A 57 -11.75 -10.98 28.29
N ALA A 58 -12.74 -11.37 27.48
CA ALA A 58 -14.05 -11.80 27.96
C ALA A 58 -13.97 -13.09 28.79
N GLU A 59 -13.21 -14.09 28.31
CA GLU A 59 -12.95 -15.34 29.03
C GLU A 59 -12.27 -15.08 30.38
N GLY A 60 -11.25 -14.20 30.41
CA GLY A 60 -10.56 -13.81 31.65
C GLY A 60 -11.44 -13.01 32.63
N ALA A 61 -12.44 -12.27 32.15
CA ALA A 61 -13.40 -11.56 33.00
C ALA A 61 -14.44 -12.50 33.63
N GLN A 62 -14.89 -13.52 32.88
CA GLN A 62 -15.88 -14.48 33.34
C GLN A 62 -15.36 -15.36 34.49
N GLU A 63 -14.07 -15.68 34.51
CA GLU A 63 -13.44 -16.41 35.63
C GLU A 63 -13.42 -15.60 36.94
N ASN A 64 -13.45 -14.27 36.87
CA ASN A 64 -13.36 -13.39 38.03
C ASN A 64 -14.72 -12.94 38.59
N ASN A 65 -15.82 -13.08 37.84
CA ASN A 65 -17.11 -12.48 38.17
C ASN A 65 -18.26 -13.49 38.43
N ALA A 66 -17.93 -14.71 38.86
CA ALA A 66 -18.91 -15.78 39.12
C ALA A 66 -19.85 -15.54 40.34
N ASN A 67 -20.03 -14.29 40.81
CA ASN A 67 -20.76 -14.03 42.06
C ASN A 67 -21.65 -12.77 42.09
N CYS A 68 -21.94 -12.13 40.96
CA CYS A 68 -22.84 -10.98 40.90
C CYS A 68 -23.97 -11.23 39.88
N GLU A 69 -25.12 -11.67 40.38
CA GLU A 69 -26.39 -11.71 39.65
C GLU A 69 -27.01 -10.30 39.66
N ASP A 70 -26.51 -9.39 38.83
CA ASP A 70 -27.18 -8.10 38.58
C ASP A 70 -27.77 -8.09 37.16
N GLU A 71 -29.06 -7.77 37.08
CA GLU A 71 -29.87 -7.69 35.87
C GLU A 71 -29.30 -6.61 34.94
N ALA A 72 -28.60 -7.02 33.88
CA ALA A 72 -28.08 -6.11 32.86
C ALA A 72 -29.16 -5.81 31.82
N ASP A 73 -29.47 -4.52 31.66
CA ASP A 73 -30.28 -4.00 30.56
C ASP A 73 -29.65 -4.41 29.23
N GLU A 74 -30.39 -5.16 28.41
CA GLU A 74 -30.03 -5.56 27.05
C GLU A 74 -30.13 -4.34 26.12
N ASP A 75 -29.19 -3.39 26.24
CA ASP A 75 -28.98 -2.38 25.21
C ASP A 75 -28.52 -3.11 23.94
N GLU A 76 -29.32 -3.04 22.87
CA GLU A 76 -28.99 -3.58 21.55
C GLU A 76 -27.68 -2.92 21.07
N GLU A 77 -26.54 -3.59 21.29
CA GLU A 77 -25.24 -3.13 20.80
C GLU A 77 -25.29 -3.09 19.27
N GLU A 78 -25.41 -1.88 18.71
CA GLU A 78 -25.30 -1.66 17.27
C GLU A 78 -23.98 -2.28 16.78
N GLU A 79 -24.08 -3.27 15.88
CA GLU A 79 -22.93 -3.99 15.36
C GLU A 79 -21.99 -3.01 14.66
N GLU A 80 -20.83 -2.76 15.29
CA GLU A 80 -19.90 -1.75 14.81
C GLU A 80 -19.35 -2.14 13.43
N SER A 81 -19.44 -1.22 12.46
CA SER A 81 -18.91 -1.42 11.11
C SER A 81 -17.46 -1.88 11.12
N VAL A 82 -17.16 -2.89 10.30
CA VAL A 82 -15.81 -3.46 10.13
C VAL A 82 -14.77 -2.38 9.76
N ILE A 83 -15.16 -1.38 8.95
CA ILE A 83 -14.27 -0.29 8.55
C ILE A 83 -14.01 0.65 9.72
N ARG A 84 -15.05 1.00 10.50
CA ARG A 84 -14.88 1.83 11.70
C ARG A 84 -13.97 1.13 12.71
N VAL A 85 -14.22 -0.16 12.95
CA VAL A 85 -13.37 -1.04 13.75
C VAL A 85 -11.93 -1.03 13.22
N PHE A 86 -11.72 -1.24 11.91
CA PHE A 86 -10.39 -1.20 11.29
C PHE A 86 -9.71 0.16 11.47
N MET A 87 -10.43 1.28 11.41
CA MET A 87 -9.87 2.62 11.52
C MET A 87 -9.47 3.02 12.95
N LYS A 88 -9.97 2.32 13.98
CA LYS A 88 -9.61 2.56 15.39
C LYS A 88 -8.19 2.10 15.71
N ASP A 89 -7.38 2.98 16.26
CA ASP A 89 -6.11 2.60 16.88
C ASP A 89 -6.33 2.05 18.29
N TYR A 90 -5.51 1.07 18.72
CA TYR A 90 -5.61 0.45 20.05
C TYR A 90 -5.50 1.48 21.19
N TYR A 91 -4.84 2.60 20.93
CA TYR A 91 -4.59 3.64 21.92
C TYR A 91 -5.39 4.92 21.69
N ALA A 92 -6.16 5.01 20.59
CA ALA A 92 -6.95 6.19 20.28
C ALA A 92 -8.35 6.07 20.91
N PRO A 93 -8.82 7.07 21.68
CA PRO A 93 -10.17 7.05 22.23
C PRO A 93 -11.23 7.22 21.13
N ASP A 94 -12.35 6.50 21.28
CA ASP A 94 -13.41 6.34 20.26
C ASP A 94 -14.12 7.63 19.81
N PHE A 95 -14.07 8.71 20.59
CA PHE A 95 -14.93 9.88 20.37
C PHE A 95 -14.40 10.93 19.39
N LEU A 96 -13.29 10.69 18.68
CA LEU A 96 -12.66 11.67 17.76
C LEU A 96 -11.99 11.01 16.54
N LEU A 97 -12.72 10.25 15.74
CA LEU A 97 -12.16 9.69 14.49
C LEU A 97 -12.93 10.19 13.25
N PRO A 98 -12.87 11.50 12.91
CA PRO A 98 -13.46 12.00 11.66
C PRO A 98 -12.88 11.31 10.42
N GLN A 99 -11.66 10.76 10.52
CA GLN A 99 -11.08 9.92 9.48
C GLN A 99 -11.84 8.59 9.31
N ALA A 100 -12.30 7.98 10.42
CA ALA A 100 -13.08 6.75 10.37
C ALA A 100 -14.46 7.00 9.74
N ASP A 101 -15.14 8.08 10.14
CA ASP A 101 -16.42 8.49 9.55
C ASP A 101 -16.29 8.67 8.03
N MET A 102 -15.26 9.38 7.58
CA MET A 102 -15.01 9.61 6.15
C MET A 102 -14.77 8.31 5.37
N VAL A 103 -13.98 7.38 5.91
CA VAL A 103 -13.69 6.11 5.22
C VAL A 103 -14.94 5.22 5.23
N GLU A 104 -15.71 5.21 6.33
CA GLU A 104 -16.97 4.49 6.46
C GLU A 104 -18.01 5.01 5.46
N ASP A 105 -18.21 6.32 5.39
CA ASP A 105 -19.14 6.96 4.45
C ASP A 105 -18.81 6.64 2.99
N TYR A 106 -17.52 6.64 2.65
CA TYR A 106 -17.05 6.29 1.31
C TYR A 106 -17.19 4.79 0.99
N THR A 107 -17.09 3.93 2.00
CA THR A 107 -17.16 2.47 1.83
C THR A 107 -18.58 1.91 1.90
N PHE A 108 -19.58 2.78 1.94
CA PHE A 108 -20.99 2.39 1.98
C PHE A 108 -21.37 1.42 0.86
N GLY A 109 -22.12 0.38 1.22
CA GLY A 109 -22.61 -0.64 0.29
C GLY A 109 -21.61 -1.76 -0.05
N ALA A 110 -20.36 -1.67 0.41
CA ALA A 110 -19.42 -2.79 0.39
C ALA A 110 -19.48 -3.58 1.71
N ASP A 111 -19.06 -4.85 1.64
CA ASP A 111 -19.18 -5.81 2.74
C ASP A 111 -18.01 -6.81 2.70
N LEU A 112 -17.31 -6.94 3.83
CA LEU A 112 -16.18 -7.85 3.95
C LEU A 112 -16.59 -9.32 3.77
N ASP A 113 -17.79 -9.70 4.21
CA ASP A 113 -18.22 -11.10 4.17
C ASP A 113 -18.48 -11.59 2.75
N ARG A 114 -18.90 -10.69 1.85
CA ARG A 114 -18.94 -10.99 0.41
C ARG A 114 -17.57 -11.24 -0.19
N LEU A 115 -16.53 -10.53 0.27
CA LEU A 115 -15.15 -10.76 -0.19
C LEU A 115 -14.57 -12.07 0.36
N LYS A 116 -15.00 -12.51 1.55
CA LYS A 116 -14.58 -13.79 2.15
C LYS A 116 -15.14 -15.02 1.42
N LYS A 117 -16.25 -14.88 0.68
CA LYS A 117 -16.87 -16.00 -0.04
C LYS A 117 -15.88 -16.63 -1.04
N PRO A 118 -15.92 -17.96 -1.26
CA PRO A 118 -15.03 -18.63 -2.20
C PRO A 118 -15.25 -18.15 -3.65
N THR A 119 -16.48 -17.77 -3.98
CA THR A 119 -16.91 -17.24 -5.27
C THR A 119 -17.60 -15.91 -5.08
N TRP A 120 -17.30 -14.95 -5.95
CA TRP A 120 -17.95 -13.64 -5.92
C TRP A 120 -19.43 -13.74 -6.30
N GLU A 121 -20.29 -13.23 -5.41
CA GLU A 121 -21.75 -13.19 -5.56
C GLU A 121 -22.21 -11.72 -5.56
N GLY A 122 -22.04 -11.03 -6.68
CA GLY A 122 -22.39 -9.62 -6.80
C GLY A 122 -22.27 -9.11 -8.23
N HIS A 123 -22.41 -7.79 -8.40
CA HIS A 123 -22.10 -7.15 -9.67
C HIS A 123 -20.62 -7.36 -10.02
N PRO A 124 -20.27 -7.59 -11.30
CA PRO A 124 -18.88 -7.77 -11.70
C PRO A 124 -18.00 -6.63 -11.19
N LEU A 125 -16.94 -6.98 -10.46
CA LEU A 125 -15.94 -6.04 -9.96
C LEU A 125 -14.94 -5.72 -11.06
N GLN A 126 -14.44 -4.48 -11.08
CA GLN A 126 -13.42 -4.06 -12.03
C GLN A 126 -12.03 -4.59 -11.61
N CYS A 127 -11.22 -4.97 -12.59
CA CYS A 127 -9.81 -5.31 -12.37
C CYS A 127 -9.00 -4.01 -12.24
N LYS A 128 -8.74 -3.61 -11.00
CA LYS A 128 -8.05 -2.35 -10.65
C LYS A 128 -6.77 -2.54 -9.86
N ALA A 129 -6.56 -3.73 -9.32
CA ALA A 129 -5.45 -4.00 -8.43
C ALA A 129 -4.37 -4.82 -9.13
N TRP A 130 -3.13 -4.65 -8.70
CA TRP A 130 -1.99 -5.43 -9.13
C TRP A 130 -1.12 -5.73 -7.90
N VAL A 131 -0.61 -6.96 -7.83
CA VAL A 131 0.25 -7.40 -6.73
C VAL A 131 1.59 -7.89 -7.29
N GLY A 132 2.69 -7.44 -6.70
CA GLY A 132 4.02 -7.98 -6.93
C GLY A 132 4.57 -8.53 -5.62
N GLU A 133 5.19 -9.71 -5.66
CA GLU A 133 5.78 -10.34 -4.48
C GLU A 133 7.25 -10.67 -4.72
N GLY A 134 8.06 -10.64 -3.67
CA GLY A 134 9.48 -10.96 -3.79
C GLY A 134 10.12 -11.41 -2.48
N GLY A 135 11.27 -12.05 -2.61
CA GLY A 135 12.07 -12.56 -1.50
C GLY A 135 13.55 -12.60 -1.88
N VAL A 136 14.35 -13.38 -1.17
CA VAL A 136 15.80 -13.40 -1.42
C VAL A 136 16.10 -13.92 -2.83
N GLY A 137 16.62 -13.03 -3.69
CA GLY A 137 17.04 -13.39 -5.05
C GLY A 137 15.90 -13.64 -6.03
N TRP A 138 14.66 -13.28 -5.70
CA TRP A 138 13.52 -13.41 -6.60
C TRP A 138 12.49 -12.28 -6.43
N PHE A 139 11.83 -11.96 -7.53
CA PHE A 139 10.69 -11.06 -7.59
C PHE A 139 9.75 -11.56 -8.69
N GLU A 140 8.47 -11.62 -8.39
CA GLU A 140 7.41 -12.06 -9.28
C GLU A 140 6.35 -10.96 -9.35
N ALA A 141 6.35 -10.24 -10.48
CA ALA A 141 5.28 -9.35 -10.86
C ALA A 141 4.05 -10.18 -11.26
N SER A 142 2.87 -9.89 -10.71
CA SER A 142 1.64 -10.49 -11.23
C SER A 142 1.48 -10.12 -12.70
N THR A 143 1.17 -11.11 -13.53
CA THR A 143 0.79 -10.89 -14.93
C THR A 143 -0.69 -10.52 -15.06
N GLU A 144 -1.45 -10.66 -13.98
CA GLU A 144 -2.89 -10.46 -13.94
C GLU A 144 -3.27 -9.28 -13.05
N TRP A 145 -4.25 -8.52 -13.52
CA TRP A 145 -4.91 -7.50 -12.73
C TRP A 145 -6.09 -8.10 -12.00
N LEU A 146 -6.18 -7.80 -10.72
CA LEU A 146 -7.09 -8.42 -9.78
C LEU A 146 -8.33 -7.56 -9.57
N THR A 147 -9.48 -8.22 -9.45
CA THR A 147 -10.65 -7.61 -8.84
C THR A 147 -10.41 -7.40 -7.34
N ALA A 148 -11.26 -6.66 -6.63
CA ALA A 148 -11.14 -6.56 -5.17
C ALA A 148 -11.32 -7.91 -4.46
N HIS A 149 -12.13 -8.82 -5.01
CA HIS A 149 -12.30 -10.19 -4.51
C HIS A 149 -11.00 -11.00 -4.66
N ASP A 150 -10.40 -10.97 -5.85
CA ASP A 150 -9.15 -11.67 -6.11
C ASP A 150 -7.97 -11.04 -5.33
N LEU A 151 -7.97 -9.72 -5.16
CA LEU A 151 -7.00 -9.01 -4.32
C LEU A 151 -7.10 -9.49 -2.87
N TYR A 152 -8.31 -9.53 -2.30
CA TYR A 152 -8.52 -10.03 -0.95
C TYR A 152 -7.92 -11.44 -0.80
N ARG A 153 -8.23 -12.35 -1.74
CA ARG A 153 -7.70 -13.72 -1.72
C ARG A 153 -6.19 -13.78 -1.87
N ALA A 154 -5.60 -12.98 -2.77
CA ALA A 154 -4.16 -12.91 -2.95
C ALA A 154 -3.46 -12.46 -1.66
N LEU A 155 -3.97 -11.39 -1.02
CA LEU A 155 -3.38 -10.84 0.20
C LEU A 155 -3.55 -11.75 1.42
N ARG A 156 -4.58 -12.60 1.45
CA ARG A 156 -4.76 -13.66 2.47
C ARG A 156 -3.73 -14.80 2.38
N THR A 157 -2.99 -14.89 1.29
CA THR A 157 -1.90 -15.87 1.18
C THR A 157 -0.81 -15.52 2.21
N PRO A 158 -0.43 -16.46 3.10
CA PRO A 158 0.59 -16.22 4.12
C PRO A 158 1.88 -15.70 3.52
N ARG A 159 2.45 -14.67 4.14
CA ARG A 159 3.73 -14.08 3.71
C ARG A 159 4.92 -14.87 4.21
N TYR A 160 4.86 -15.30 5.46
CA TYR A 160 5.93 -16.02 6.12
C TYR A 160 5.48 -17.42 6.48
N ARG A 161 6.36 -18.40 6.37
CA ARG A 161 6.07 -19.74 6.87
C ARG A 161 6.10 -19.73 8.39
N SER A 162 5.04 -20.23 9.03
CA SER A 162 5.10 -20.48 10.47
C SER A 162 6.10 -21.61 10.71
N GLY A 163 7.10 -21.36 11.57
CA GLY A 163 8.28 -22.22 11.77
C GLY A 163 8.01 -23.63 12.31
N MET A 164 6.75 -24.06 12.44
CA MET A 164 6.40 -25.40 12.92
C MET A 164 6.67 -26.54 11.92
N ALA A 165 7.07 -26.25 10.68
CA ALA A 165 7.36 -27.28 9.66
C ALA A 165 8.86 -27.47 9.35
N CYS A 166 9.76 -26.95 10.18
CA CYS A 166 11.14 -27.43 10.17
C CYS A 166 11.23 -28.67 11.08
N GLU A 167 10.72 -29.80 10.60
CA GLU A 167 11.20 -31.10 11.09
C GLU A 167 12.71 -31.08 10.92
N ILE A 168 13.40 -31.06 12.05
CA ILE A 168 14.83 -31.30 12.16
C ILE A 168 15.10 -32.56 11.33
N GLN A 169 15.73 -32.43 10.16
CA GLN A 169 16.44 -33.54 9.56
C GLN A 169 17.62 -33.86 10.48
N GLU A 170 17.29 -34.59 11.54
CA GLU A 170 18.22 -35.14 12.49
C GLU A 170 18.96 -36.27 11.76
N ASN A 171 20.26 -36.03 11.52
CA ASN A 171 21.28 -37.04 11.29
C ASN A 171 21.13 -37.91 10.02
N GLN A 172 21.61 -37.40 8.88
CA GLN A 172 22.39 -38.26 7.98
C GLN A 172 23.89 -38.11 8.32
N PRO A 173 24.59 -39.21 8.70
CA PRO A 173 26.03 -39.16 8.92
C PRO A 173 26.78 -38.90 7.61
N PRO A 174 27.96 -38.26 7.66
CA PRO A 174 28.74 -37.92 6.47
C PRO A 174 29.15 -39.20 5.73
N ALA A 175 28.86 -39.24 4.43
CA ALA A 175 29.32 -40.29 3.54
C ALA A 175 30.86 -40.27 3.38
N ASP A 176 31.46 -41.46 3.41
CA ASP A 176 32.89 -41.76 3.29
C ASP A 176 33.59 -41.06 2.11
N PRO A 177 34.71 -40.34 2.32
CA PRO A 177 35.47 -39.68 1.25
C PRO A 177 36.43 -40.66 0.53
N ALA A 178 35.99 -41.88 0.23
CA ALA A 178 36.85 -42.91 -0.35
C ALA A 178 36.15 -43.69 -1.48
N LYS A 179 35.73 -42.99 -2.55
CA LYS A 179 35.50 -43.57 -3.89
C LYS A 179 35.24 -42.48 -4.94
N ALA A 180 36.32 -41.81 -5.35
CA ALA A 180 36.32 -41.03 -6.59
C ALA A 180 37.60 -41.38 -7.37
N ALA A 181 37.52 -42.43 -8.18
CA ALA A 181 38.55 -42.78 -9.14
C ALA A 181 37.91 -42.96 -10.52
N CYS A 182 38.44 -42.20 -11.47
CA CYS A 182 38.49 -42.43 -12.91
C CYS A 182 37.18 -42.48 -13.70
N GLU A 183 36.86 -41.39 -14.41
CA GLU A 183 36.50 -41.46 -15.83
C GLU A 183 37.07 -40.26 -16.62
N PRO A 184 37.54 -40.45 -17.89
CA PRO A 184 38.16 -39.41 -18.69
C PRO A 184 37.17 -38.63 -19.56
N LYS A 185 37.34 -37.30 -19.60
CA LYS A 185 36.65 -36.39 -20.53
C LYS A 185 37.09 -36.60 -21.99
N PRO A 186 36.18 -36.55 -22.97
CA PRO A 186 36.51 -36.14 -24.33
C PRO A 186 36.43 -34.62 -24.47
N LYS A 187 37.43 -34.06 -25.16
CA LYS A 187 37.47 -32.67 -25.63
C LYS A 187 36.65 -32.56 -26.93
N GLY A 188 35.79 -31.55 -27.02
CA GLY A 188 35.11 -31.16 -28.26
C GLY A 188 34.52 -29.77 -28.14
N LEU A 189 35.01 -28.87 -29.00
CA LEU A 189 34.50 -27.56 -29.43
C LEU A 189 32.95 -27.41 -29.36
N ASP A 190 32.41 -26.27 -28.92
CA ASP A 190 32.20 -25.07 -29.75
C ASP A 190 31.58 -23.90 -28.98
N CYS A 191 31.78 -22.71 -29.55
CA CYS A 191 31.33 -21.40 -29.12
C CYS A 191 29.86 -21.18 -29.49
N ALA A 192 29.00 -20.86 -28.52
CA ALA A 192 27.72 -20.21 -28.78
C ALA A 192 27.28 -19.37 -27.57
N THR A 193 27.28 -18.07 -27.78
CA THR A 193 26.70 -17.04 -26.92
C THR A 193 25.22 -17.36 -26.66
N THR A 194 24.92 -17.82 -25.45
CA THR A 194 23.52 -17.99 -25.02
C THR A 194 23.24 -16.92 -23.96
N LYS A 195 22.44 -15.91 -24.34
CA LYS A 195 21.76 -15.03 -23.40
C LYS A 195 20.81 -15.90 -22.56
N GLY A 196 21.29 -16.38 -21.42
CA GLY A 196 20.46 -17.00 -20.41
C GLY A 196 19.64 -15.94 -19.72
N SER A 197 18.39 -15.76 -20.14
CA SER A 197 17.35 -15.26 -19.24
C SER A 197 17.27 -16.27 -18.09
N VAL A 198 17.83 -15.90 -16.94
CA VAL A 198 17.65 -16.66 -15.70
C VAL A 198 16.25 -16.32 -15.23
N ALA A 199 15.26 -17.09 -15.69
CA ALA A 199 13.96 -17.14 -15.03
C ALA A 199 14.19 -17.79 -13.66
N THR A 200 14.37 -16.97 -12.62
CA THR A 200 14.31 -17.41 -11.23
C THR A 200 12.85 -17.73 -10.91
N GLY A 201 12.42 -18.94 -11.25
CA GLY A 201 11.12 -19.45 -10.84
C GLY A 201 11.02 -19.39 -9.32
N ARG A 202 9.90 -18.87 -8.82
CA ARG A 202 9.54 -18.93 -7.40
C ARG A 202 9.68 -20.39 -6.94
N HIS A 203 10.56 -20.63 -5.96
CA HIS A 203 10.39 -21.81 -5.15
C HIS A 203 9.08 -21.59 -4.40
N GLU A 204 8.07 -22.44 -4.62
CA GLU A 204 6.81 -22.47 -3.83
C GLU A 204 7.09 -22.44 -2.31
N ASP A 205 8.35 -22.73 -1.94
CA ASP A 205 8.90 -22.75 -0.61
C ASP A 205 9.48 -21.46 0.01
N SER A 206 9.42 -20.32 -0.66
CA SER A 206 10.07 -19.08 -0.18
C SER A 206 9.12 -18.10 0.54
N ASP A 207 9.63 -17.45 1.58
CA ASP A 207 8.95 -16.33 2.25
C ASP A 207 8.80 -15.10 1.33
N ILE A 208 7.68 -14.39 1.48
CA ILE A 208 7.34 -13.14 0.79
C ILE A 208 7.81 -11.96 1.65
N GLU A 209 9.08 -11.62 1.48
CA GLU A 209 9.71 -10.49 2.19
C GLU A 209 9.23 -9.14 1.69
N ARG A 210 8.91 -9.04 0.40
CA ARG A 210 8.44 -7.83 -0.25
C ARG A 210 7.08 -8.07 -0.87
N ARG A 211 6.14 -7.16 -0.65
CA ARG A 211 4.82 -7.17 -1.29
C ARG A 211 4.47 -5.77 -1.75
N LEU A 212 4.12 -5.63 -3.02
CA LEU A 212 3.76 -4.37 -3.65
C LEU A 212 2.30 -4.48 -4.07
N VAL A 213 1.48 -3.54 -3.66
CA VAL A 213 0.04 -3.49 -3.98
C VAL A 213 -0.25 -2.18 -4.67
N PHE A 214 -0.54 -2.24 -5.96
CA PHE A 214 -0.94 -1.09 -6.76
C PHE A 214 -2.45 -1.14 -7.01
N ILE A 215 -3.14 -0.01 -6.89
CA ILE A 215 -4.57 0.08 -7.18
C ILE A 215 -4.86 1.38 -7.96
N SER A 216 -5.39 1.24 -9.16
CA SER A 216 -5.93 2.37 -9.94
C SER A 216 -7.36 2.67 -9.50
N ASP A 217 -7.70 3.94 -9.31
CA ASP A 217 -9.04 4.40 -8.93
C ASP A 217 -9.62 3.63 -7.72
N LEU A 218 -8.89 3.70 -6.58
CA LEU A 218 -9.20 2.99 -5.33
C LEU A 218 -10.67 3.16 -4.94
N ASP A 219 -11.43 2.06 -4.90
CA ASP A 219 -12.86 2.04 -4.57
C ASP A 219 -13.18 1.38 -3.23
N CYS A 220 -14.47 1.39 -2.86
CA CYS A 220 -14.94 0.85 -1.59
C CYS A 220 -14.59 -0.64 -1.41
N TRP A 221 -14.69 -1.46 -2.45
CA TRP A 221 -14.37 -2.89 -2.38
C TRP A 221 -12.86 -3.12 -2.22
N ASN A 222 -12.03 -2.32 -2.88
CA ASN A 222 -10.59 -2.36 -2.67
C ASN A 222 -10.22 -2.00 -1.22
N ILE A 223 -10.86 -0.99 -0.63
CA ILE A 223 -10.63 -0.60 0.77
C ILE A 223 -10.98 -1.73 1.71
N TYR A 224 -12.13 -2.40 1.52
CA TYR A 224 -12.49 -3.57 2.30
C TYR A 224 -11.50 -4.72 2.13
N ALA A 225 -10.98 -4.95 0.92
CA ALA A 225 -9.97 -5.96 0.68
C ALA A 225 -8.67 -5.66 1.46
N LEU A 226 -8.23 -4.39 1.48
CA LEU A 226 -7.06 -3.95 2.24
C LEU A 226 -7.31 -4.05 3.76
N ALA A 227 -8.41 -3.50 4.26
CA ALA A 227 -8.76 -3.53 5.68
C ALA A 227 -8.91 -4.96 6.21
N GLY A 228 -9.51 -5.85 5.42
CA GLY A 228 -9.71 -7.27 5.71
C GLY A 228 -8.43 -8.11 5.73
N THR A 229 -7.32 -7.60 5.21
CA THR A 229 -6.07 -8.36 5.05
C THR A 229 -4.84 -7.69 5.66
N ALA A 230 -4.93 -6.42 6.02
CA ALA A 230 -3.88 -5.68 6.69
C ALA A 230 -3.47 -6.36 7.99
N THR A 231 -2.17 -6.63 8.15
CA THR A 231 -1.61 -7.12 9.42
C THR A 231 -1.61 -6.01 10.47
N PHE A 232 -1.34 -6.37 11.73
CA PHE A 232 -1.18 -5.40 12.81
C PHE A 232 -0.22 -4.25 12.46
N ARG A 233 0.86 -4.53 11.71
CA ARG A 233 1.87 -3.54 11.30
C ARG A 233 1.48 -2.72 10.10
N GLN A 234 0.67 -3.30 9.22
CA GLN A 234 0.21 -2.62 8.01
C GLN A 234 -1.00 -1.72 8.28
N ALA A 235 -1.82 -2.05 9.30
CA ALA A 235 -3.02 -1.29 9.61
C ALA A 235 -2.75 0.20 9.88
N PRO A 236 -1.77 0.63 10.71
CA PRO A 236 -1.52 2.05 10.96
C PRO A 236 -1.24 2.86 9.69
N ILE A 237 -0.34 2.39 8.83
CA ILE A 237 0.01 3.11 7.59
C ILE A 237 -1.13 3.10 6.57
N LEU A 238 -1.93 2.02 6.53
CA LEU A 238 -3.10 1.95 5.63
C LEU A 238 -4.21 2.89 6.08
N ARG A 239 -4.51 2.97 7.38
CA ARG A 239 -5.51 3.93 7.91
C ARG A 239 -5.16 5.36 7.52
N ASP A 240 -3.91 5.73 7.75
CA ASP A 240 -3.37 7.03 7.39
C ASP A 240 -3.48 7.28 5.89
N ALA A 241 -3.03 6.32 5.07
CA ALA A 241 -3.06 6.44 3.61
C ALA A 241 -4.48 6.55 3.05
N LEU A 242 -5.42 5.76 3.56
CA LEU A 242 -6.82 5.81 3.15
C LEU A 242 -7.45 7.16 3.49
N SER A 243 -7.23 7.65 4.71
CA SER A 243 -7.76 8.95 5.13
C SER A 243 -7.21 10.09 4.26
N LYS A 244 -5.89 10.17 4.06
CA LYS A 244 -5.25 11.21 3.23
C LYS A 244 -5.61 11.11 1.76
N TYR A 245 -5.79 9.89 1.24
CA TYR A 245 -6.22 9.69 -0.15
C TYR A 245 -7.66 10.17 -0.35
N LEU A 246 -8.60 9.77 0.52
CA LEU A 246 -9.99 10.20 0.41
C LEU A 246 -10.14 11.70 0.67
N GLY A 247 -9.41 12.24 1.66
CA GLY A 247 -9.42 13.66 2.03
C GLY A 247 -8.69 14.61 1.06
N PHE A 248 -8.07 14.09 0.00
CA PHE A 248 -7.26 14.88 -0.94
C PHE A 248 -6.09 15.63 -0.29
N GLU A 249 -5.48 15.01 0.73
CA GLU A 249 -4.41 15.62 1.53
C GLU A 249 -3.03 15.44 0.89
N SER A 250 -2.19 16.48 0.99
CA SER A 250 -0.79 16.45 0.56
C SER A 250 0.12 16.16 1.74
N ALA A 251 1.01 15.19 1.60
CA ALA A 251 1.96 14.84 2.65
C ALA A 251 3.22 14.16 2.08
N MET A 252 4.35 14.37 2.75
CA MET A 252 5.59 13.61 2.53
C MET A 252 6.23 13.38 3.89
N GLU A 253 6.20 12.13 4.36
CA GLU A 253 6.43 11.81 5.77
C GLU A 253 7.33 10.60 5.94
N VAL A 254 8.11 10.64 7.03
CA VAL A 254 8.87 9.52 7.54
C VAL A 254 8.47 9.34 9.00
N THR A 255 7.89 8.19 9.33
CA THR A 255 7.44 7.88 10.70
C THR A 255 8.20 6.66 11.20
N ILE A 256 8.74 6.75 12.40
CA ILE A 256 9.38 5.62 13.10
C ILE A 256 8.66 5.48 14.43
N PRO A 257 7.74 4.51 14.57
CA PRO A 257 7.01 4.29 15.81
C PRO A 257 7.97 4.08 17.00
N LEU A 258 7.70 4.78 18.10
CA LEU A 258 8.52 4.70 19.32
C LEU A 258 8.15 3.50 20.20
N ILE A 259 6.95 2.97 20.01
CA ILE A 259 6.37 1.89 20.82
C ILE A 259 6.21 0.66 19.93
N GLY A 260 6.58 -0.50 20.48
CA GLY A 260 6.45 -1.77 19.81
C GLY A 260 7.73 -2.23 19.13
N TRP A 261 7.58 -3.16 18.20
CA TRP A 261 8.70 -3.69 17.44
C TRP A 261 9.19 -2.63 16.44
N PRO A 262 10.51 -2.36 16.32
CA PRO A 262 10.99 -1.28 15.47
C PRO A 262 10.56 -1.49 14.02
N GLU A 263 9.91 -0.48 13.45
CA GLU A 263 9.47 -0.41 12.06
C GLU A 263 9.60 1.02 11.54
N PHE A 264 9.49 1.21 10.23
CA PHE A 264 9.52 2.52 9.60
C PHE A 264 8.40 2.63 8.58
N HIS A 265 7.83 3.83 8.46
CA HIS A 265 6.83 4.20 7.48
C HIS A 265 7.38 5.32 6.61
N LEU A 266 7.22 5.19 5.30
CA LEU A 266 7.52 6.21 4.31
C LEU A 266 6.22 6.51 3.56
N SER A 267 5.79 7.77 3.53
CA SER A 267 4.51 8.15 2.92
C SER A 267 4.69 9.34 1.98
N LEU A 268 4.03 9.27 0.83
CA LEU A 268 3.99 10.31 -0.19
C LEU A 268 2.57 10.42 -0.74
N HIS A 269 1.95 11.58 -0.56
CA HIS A 269 0.60 11.90 -1.04
C HIS A 269 0.68 13.17 -1.87
N LEU A 270 0.40 13.04 -3.16
CA LEU A 270 0.53 14.10 -4.17
C LEU A 270 -0.82 14.40 -4.80
N PRO A 271 -1.63 15.31 -4.24
CA PRO A 271 -2.80 15.85 -4.91
C PRO A 271 -2.39 16.77 -6.06
N TYR A 272 -3.06 16.66 -7.20
CA TYR A 272 -2.81 17.46 -8.40
C TYR A 272 -4.08 17.65 -9.22
N TYR A 273 -3.94 18.43 -10.30
CA TYR A 273 -4.98 18.63 -11.28
C TYR A 273 -4.50 18.21 -12.66
N ALA A 274 -5.31 17.42 -13.36
CA ALA A 274 -5.07 17.04 -14.75
C ALA A 274 -5.95 17.88 -15.67
N TRP A 275 -5.36 18.55 -16.67
CA TRP A 275 -6.11 19.25 -17.71
C TRP A 275 -6.29 18.32 -18.91
N ARG A 276 -7.53 18.09 -19.35
CA ARG A 276 -7.82 17.37 -20.59
C ARG A 276 -8.80 18.15 -21.47
N SER A 277 -8.54 18.12 -22.76
CA SER A 277 -9.42 18.69 -23.78
C SER A 277 -10.20 17.56 -24.44
N THR A 278 -11.40 17.29 -23.91
CA THR A 278 -12.28 16.20 -24.37
C THR A 278 -13.66 16.76 -24.71
N PRO A 279 -14.44 16.11 -25.61
CA PRO A 279 -15.79 16.56 -25.97
C PRO A 279 -16.81 16.53 -24.80
N SER A 280 -16.55 15.68 -23.81
CA SER A 280 -17.37 15.47 -22.61
C SER A 280 -16.45 15.23 -21.39
N PRO A 281 -16.91 15.56 -20.18
CA PRO A 281 -16.16 15.25 -18.97
C PRO A 281 -16.17 13.75 -18.71
N ASN A 282 -15.06 13.23 -18.18
CA ASN A 282 -14.99 11.89 -17.60
C ASN A 282 -15.24 12.00 -16.10
N GLU A 283 -16.47 11.76 -15.67
CA GLU A 283 -16.84 11.89 -14.25
C GLU A 283 -16.28 10.73 -13.42
N ASP A 284 -15.87 11.03 -12.19
CA ASP A 284 -15.45 10.00 -11.24
C ASP A 284 -16.68 9.20 -10.78
N THR A 285 -16.65 7.90 -11.05
CA THR A 285 -17.76 6.98 -10.74
C THR A 285 -17.76 6.53 -9.29
N ARG A 286 -16.71 6.84 -8.54
CA ARG A 286 -16.59 6.52 -7.12
C ARG A 286 -17.34 7.58 -6.33
N CYS A 287 -18.39 7.19 -5.61
CA CYS A 287 -19.20 8.10 -4.83
C CYS A 287 -19.26 7.70 -3.35
N ASP A 288 -19.43 8.69 -2.49
CA ASP A 288 -19.79 8.49 -1.08
C ASP A 288 -21.25 8.05 -0.90
N ASN A 289 -21.66 7.81 0.35
CA ASN A 289 -23.04 7.45 0.69
C ASN A 289 -24.10 8.52 0.30
N THR A 290 -23.68 9.76 0.05
CA THR A 290 -24.56 10.85 -0.41
C THR A 290 -24.65 10.93 -1.93
N GLY A 291 -23.88 10.12 -2.64
CA GLY A 291 -23.81 10.09 -4.10
C GLY A 291 -22.88 11.15 -4.70
N HIS A 292 -22.10 11.86 -3.89
CA HIS A 292 -21.11 12.79 -4.41
C HIS A 292 -19.86 12.03 -4.87
N ALA A 293 -19.39 12.38 -6.07
CA ALA A 293 -18.15 11.83 -6.61
C ALA A 293 -16.94 12.19 -5.74
N LEU A 294 -16.03 11.24 -5.55
CA LEU A 294 -14.82 11.39 -4.73
C LEU A 294 -13.95 12.54 -5.23
N ARG A 295 -13.78 12.66 -6.55
CA ARG A 295 -12.98 13.70 -7.18
C ARG A 295 -13.83 14.66 -7.99
N LYS A 296 -13.46 15.94 -7.94
CA LYS A 296 -14.15 16.99 -8.68
C LYS A 296 -13.63 17.10 -10.11
N CYS A 297 -14.57 17.30 -11.04
CA CYS A 297 -14.30 17.74 -12.40
C CYS A 297 -14.81 19.18 -12.56
N ILE A 298 -13.96 20.07 -13.09
CA ILE A 298 -14.28 21.49 -13.29
C ILE A 298 -14.27 21.78 -14.79
N ASP A 299 -15.39 22.29 -15.32
CA ASP A 299 -15.45 22.80 -16.69
C ASP A 299 -14.67 24.12 -16.80
N VAL A 300 -13.60 24.08 -17.58
CA VAL A 300 -12.71 25.22 -17.87
C VAL A 300 -12.76 25.61 -19.34
N SER A 301 -13.81 25.20 -20.06
CA SER A 301 -14.00 25.48 -21.49
C SER A 301 -14.09 26.98 -21.79
N PHE A 302 -14.48 27.81 -20.81
CA PHE A 302 -14.48 29.27 -20.94
C PHE A 302 -13.09 29.87 -21.18
N LEU A 303 -12.02 29.14 -20.83
CA LEU A 303 -10.64 29.53 -21.10
C LEU A 303 -10.23 29.22 -22.55
N ASN A 304 -10.91 28.28 -23.21
CA ASN A 304 -10.62 27.92 -24.59
C ASN A 304 -11.29 28.89 -25.58
N GLY A 305 -10.51 29.82 -26.13
CA GLY A 305 -11.00 30.78 -27.14
C GLY A 305 -11.40 30.18 -28.49
N ASN A 306 -11.18 28.88 -28.73
CA ASN A 306 -11.51 28.18 -29.98
C ASN A 306 -12.82 27.37 -29.91
N GLY A 307 -13.52 27.38 -28.77
CA GLY A 307 -14.76 26.62 -28.57
C GLY A 307 -14.54 25.12 -28.31
N GLU A 308 -13.30 24.64 -28.20
CA GLU A 308 -13.02 23.30 -27.69
C GLU A 308 -13.43 23.21 -26.21
N LYS A 309 -13.87 22.04 -25.77
CA LYS A 309 -14.17 21.80 -24.36
C LYS A 309 -12.92 21.34 -23.62
N SER A 310 -12.73 21.86 -22.41
CA SER A 310 -11.65 21.45 -21.52
C SER A 310 -12.14 21.31 -20.11
N TYR A 311 -11.56 20.35 -19.41
CA TYR A 311 -11.91 19.98 -18.05
C TYR A 311 -10.65 19.85 -17.21
N LEU A 312 -10.78 20.26 -15.95
CA LEU A 312 -9.75 20.12 -14.94
C LEU A 312 -10.21 19.08 -13.91
N TYR A 313 -9.46 18.00 -13.76
CA TYR A 313 -9.80 16.86 -12.92
C TYR A 313 -8.94 16.85 -11.66
N GLN A 314 -9.56 16.72 -10.49
CA GLN A 314 -8.84 16.42 -9.26
C GLN A 314 -8.33 14.99 -9.30
N ALA A 315 -7.06 14.80 -8.97
CA ALA A 315 -6.42 13.50 -8.97
C ALA A 315 -5.32 13.43 -7.90
N GLN A 316 -5.07 12.25 -7.37
CA GLN A 316 -4.04 12.04 -6.37
C GLN A 316 -3.28 10.76 -6.61
N ILE A 317 -1.97 10.83 -6.38
CA ILE A 317 -1.09 9.67 -6.25
C ILE A 317 -0.72 9.54 -4.78
N SER A 318 -0.95 8.38 -4.17
CA SER A 318 -0.54 8.07 -2.80
C SER A 318 0.32 6.81 -2.79
N CYS A 319 1.57 6.94 -2.38
CA CYS A 319 2.52 5.84 -2.23
C CYS A 319 2.94 5.76 -0.77
N VAL A 320 2.69 4.63 -0.12
CA VAL A 320 3.11 4.38 1.25
C VAL A 320 3.86 3.07 1.37
N LEU A 321 4.85 3.00 2.24
CA LEU A 321 5.67 1.82 2.47
C LEU A 321 5.90 1.64 3.97
N THR A 322 5.69 0.44 4.47
CA THR A 322 6.05 0.03 5.83
C THR A 322 7.03 -1.13 5.80
N GLY A 323 8.01 -1.12 6.68
CA GLY A 323 9.01 -2.19 6.75
C GLY A 323 9.64 -2.34 8.12
N VAL A 324 10.19 -3.54 8.36
CA VAL A 324 10.99 -3.82 9.56
C VAL A 324 12.48 -3.70 9.26
N ASP A 325 12.91 -3.84 8.01
CA ASP A 325 14.26 -3.59 7.55
C ASP A 325 14.25 -3.27 6.04
N GLU A 326 15.41 -2.98 5.46
CA GLU A 326 15.52 -2.64 4.03
C GLU A 326 15.01 -3.73 3.08
N TRP A 327 14.97 -4.99 3.50
CA TRP A 327 14.64 -6.12 2.62
C TRP A 327 13.22 -6.65 2.83
N ARG A 328 12.60 -6.33 3.97
CA ARG A 328 11.29 -6.82 4.39
C ARG A 328 10.30 -5.69 4.60
N TRP A 329 9.48 -5.46 3.59
CA TRP A 329 8.58 -4.33 3.53
C TRP A 329 7.35 -4.61 2.66
N VAL A 330 6.32 -3.79 2.85
CA VAL A 330 5.12 -3.77 2.02
C VAL A 330 4.89 -2.36 1.54
N ALA A 331 4.60 -2.20 0.25
CA ALA A 331 4.27 -0.92 -0.34
C ALA A 331 2.86 -0.94 -0.94
N TYR A 332 2.16 0.17 -0.80
CA TYR A 332 0.86 0.43 -1.37
C TYR A 332 0.95 1.68 -2.26
N CYS A 333 0.34 1.63 -3.44
CA CYS A 333 0.27 2.76 -4.36
C CYS A 333 -1.15 2.90 -4.91
N PHE A 334 -1.78 4.04 -4.65
CA PHE A 334 -3.12 4.39 -5.12
C PHE A 334 -3.00 5.53 -6.12
N VAL A 335 -3.56 5.37 -7.31
CA VAL A 335 -3.47 6.36 -8.38
C VAL A 335 -4.85 6.63 -8.95
N ASP A 336 -5.23 7.91 -9.00
CA ASP A 336 -6.39 8.35 -9.78
C ASP A 336 -6.05 8.39 -11.27
N SER A 337 -6.81 7.64 -12.08
CA SER A 337 -6.69 7.61 -13.54
C SER A 337 -8.04 7.70 -14.28
N TYR A 338 -9.16 7.81 -13.54
CA TYR A 338 -10.53 7.88 -14.06
C TYR A 338 -10.73 8.90 -15.20
N PHE A 339 -9.99 10.01 -15.18
CA PHE A 339 -10.12 11.10 -16.15
C PHE A 339 -9.55 10.77 -17.54
N ASP A 340 -8.69 9.74 -17.65
CA ASP A 340 -8.08 9.31 -18.91
C ASP A 340 -8.79 8.12 -19.58
N GLY A 341 -9.87 7.61 -18.98
CA GLY A 341 -10.62 6.46 -19.49
C GLY A 341 -9.70 5.27 -19.78
N ASP A 342 -9.86 4.66 -20.95
CA ASP A 342 -9.04 3.49 -21.36
C ASP A 342 -7.57 3.82 -21.67
N CYS A 343 -7.18 5.11 -21.68
CA CYS A 343 -5.81 5.56 -21.96
C CYS A 343 -5.02 5.89 -20.69
N GLY A 344 -5.62 5.77 -19.51
CA GLY A 344 -4.98 6.06 -18.23
C GLY A 344 -4.10 4.92 -17.70
N GLU A 345 -3.67 5.06 -16.44
CA GLU A 345 -3.07 3.97 -15.66
C GLU A 345 -4.14 2.96 -15.25
N VAL A 346 -4.60 2.16 -16.22
CA VAL A 346 -5.63 1.13 -16.05
C VAL A 346 -5.10 -0.24 -16.46
N ALA A 347 -5.72 -1.29 -15.92
CA ALA A 347 -5.32 -2.68 -16.15
C ALA A 347 -5.15 -3.07 -17.62
N SER A 348 -6.05 -2.61 -18.49
CA SER A 348 -6.03 -2.89 -19.92
C SER A 348 -4.78 -2.33 -20.60
N GLN A 349 -4.33 -1.15 -20.20
CA GLN A 349 -3.16 -0.48 -20.76
C GLN A 349 -1.87 -1.21 -20.37
N TYR A 350 -1.69 -1.54 -19.09
CA TYR A 350 -0.53 -2.32 -18.64
C TYR A 350 -0.47 -3.72 -19.26
N LYS A 351 -1.62 -4.39 -19.40
CA LYS A 351 -1.69 -5.69 -20.07
C LYS A 351 -1.28 -5.60 -21.54
N LYS A 352 -1.69 -4.53 -22.22
CA LYS A 352 -1.28 -4.25 -23.59
C LYS A 352 0.22 -4.01 -23.68
N ASP A 353 0.77 -3.18 -22.81
CA ASP A 353 2.21 -2.88 -22.77
C ASP A 353 3.04 -4.15 -22.54
N GLN A 354 2.60 -5.03 -21.64
CA GLN A 354 3.22 -6.34 -21.43
C GLN A 354 3.16 -7.23 -22.68
N THR A 355 2.02 -7.23 -23.38
CA THR A 355 1.85 -7.98 -24.65
C THR A 355 2.77 -7.44 -25.74
N ASP A 356 3.02 -6.13 -25.74
CA ASP A 356 3.91 -5.44 -26.67
C ASP A 356 5.40 -5.56 -26.25
N GLY A 357 5.70 -6.25 -25.15
CA GLY A 357 7.06 -6.53 -24.68
C GLY A 357 7.68 -5.44 -23.80
N PHE A 358 6.87 -4.52 -23.29
CA PHE A 358 7.29 -3.53 -22.31
C PHE A 358 7.11 -4.08 -20.89
N ASP A 359 8.21 -4.12 -20.13
CA ASP A 359 8.17 -4.43 -18.70
C ASP A 359 7.64 -3.20 -17.95
N THR A 360 6.35 -3.21 -17.62
CA THR A 360 5.67 -2.06 -17.02
C THR A 360 5.36 -2.31 -15.56
N HIS A 361 6.30 -1.92 -14.69
CA HIS A 361 6.05 -1.92 -13.26
C HIS A 361 5.13 -0.75 -12.90
N PRO A 362 3.92 -0.97 -12.36
CA PRO A 362 2.95 0.10 -12.17
C PRO A 362 3.45 1.14 -11.17
N PHE A 363 4.11 0.78 -10.05
CA PHE A 363 4.68 1.80 -9.13
C PHE A 363 5.64 2.78 -9.82
N GLU A 364 6.43 2.29 -10.78
CA GLU A 364 7.50 3.03 -11.44
C GLU A 364 7.03 3.59 -12.80
N TYR A 365 5.71 3.58 -13.05
CA TYR A 365 5.10 4.13 -14.25
C TYR A 365 5.74 3.57 -15.54
N GLY A 366 6.15 2.30 -15.52
CA GLY A 366 6.81 1.61 -16.63
C GLY A 366 8.19 2.14 -17.05
N GLN A 367 8.87 2.93 -16.20
CA GLN A 367 10.14 3.56 -16.56
C GLN A 367 11.37 2.68 -16.32
N THR A 368 11.29 1.69 -15.43
CA THR A 368 12.44 0.92 -14.97
C THR A 368 12.17 -0.58 -15.03
N ALA A 369 13.15 -1.32 -15.58
CA ALA A 369 13.11 -2.78 -15.71
C ALA A 369 13.83 -3.51 -14.55
N LYS A 370 14.47 -2.77 -13.63
CA LYS A 370 15.23 -3.38 -12.52
C LYS A 370 14.53 -3.11 -11.20
N HIS A 371 14.03 -4.18 -10.60
CA HIS A 371 13.47 -4.15 -9.26
C HIS A 371 14.55 -3.78 -8.23
N THR A 372 14.21 -2.81 -7.37
CA THR A 372 15.05 -2.41 -6.24
C THR A 372 14.59 -3.15 -4.99
N GLU A 373 15.50 -3.90 -4.36
CA GLU A 373 15.18 -4.69 -3.17
C GLU A 373 15.14 -3.86 -1.90
N GLU A 374 15.97 -2.81 -1.80
CA GLU A 374 16.09 -1.96 -0.61
C GLU A 374 14.95 -0.96 -0.52
N ALA A 375 14.25 -0.95 0.63
CA ALA A 375 13.04 -0.18 0.87
C ALA A 375 13.20 1.32 0.58
N ARG A 376 14.28 1.93 1.08
CA ARG A 376 14.52 3.36 0.89
C ARG A 376 14.78 3.71 -0.57
N ASP A 377 15.65 2.96 -1.22
CA ASP A 377 16.00 3.20 -2.62
C ASP A 377 14.78 2.99 -3.52
N PHE A 378 13.99 1.95 -3.25
CA PHE A 378 12.72 1.70 -3.94
C PHE A 378 11.76 2.88 -3.75
N PHE A 379 11.51 3.32 -2.50
CA PHE A 379 10.59 4.42 -2.21
C PHE A 379 11.05 5.74 -2.85
N LEU A 380 12.34 6.07 -2.77
CA LEU A 380 12.88 7.29 -3.35
C LEU A 380 12.82 7.26 -4.89
N ASN A 381 13.02 6.09 -5.52
CA ASN A 381 12.84 5.93 -6.95
C ASN A 381 11.38 6.19 -7.36
N VAL A 382 10.43 5.53 -6.69
CA VAL A 382 9.00 5.73 -6.91
C VAL A 382 8.61 7.20 -6.68
N ALA A 383 9.08 7.82 -5.60
CA ALA A 383 8.82 9.22 -5.29
C ALA A 383 9.32 10.14 -6.40
N ASN A 384 10.56 9.94 -6.87
CA ASN A 384 11.12 10.73 -7.97
C ASN A 384 10.28 10.60 -9.25
N ILE A 385 9.87 9.38 -9.61
CA ILE A 385 9.05 9.12 -10.80
C ILE A 385 7.67 9.79 -10.68
N ARG A 386 6.98 9.59 -9.54
CA ARG A 386 5.61 10.10 -9.34
C ARG A 386 5.56 11.61 -9.13
N VAL A 387 6.56 12.21 -8.49
CA VAL A 387 6.71 13.67 -8.44
C VAL A 387 6.93 14.24 -9.84
N HIS A 388 7.75 13.59 -10.67
CA HIS A 388 7.96 14.03 -12.05
C HIS A 388 6.67 13.97 -12.88
N GLN A 389 5.88 12.90 -12.73
CA GLN A 389 4.58 12.78 -13.38
C GLN A 389 3.64 13.94 -12.97
N VAL A 390 3.50 14.21 -11.68
CA VAL A 390 2.67 15.33 -11.18
C VAL A 390 3.18 16.68 -11.68
N PHE A 391 4.50 16.85 -11.75
CA PHE A 391 5.11 18.06 -12.31
C PHE A 391 4.76 18.25 -13.79
N GLN A 392 4.71 17.18 -14.58
CA GLN A 392 4.29 17.23 -15.98
C GLN A 392 2.82 17.65 -16.12
N GLU A 393 1.93 17.10 -15.30
CA GLU A 393 0.52 17.47 -15.26
C GLU A 393 0.33 18.94 -14.91
N TRP A 394 1.00 19.42 -13.86
CA TRP A 394 0.99 20.84 -13.49
C TRP A 394 1.54 21.73 -14.61
N THR A 395 2.63 21.32 -15.25
CA THR A 395 3.20 22.05 -16.39
C THR A 395 2.18 22.15 -17.53
N ASN A 396 1.40 21.10 -17.80
CA ASN A 396 0.35 21.11 -18.81
C ASN A 396 -0.79 22.07 -18.45
N VAL A 397 -1.23 22.09 -17.19
CA VAL A 397 -2.24 23.04 -16.68
C VAL A 397 -1.76 24.48 -16.89
N VAL A 398 -0.55 24.82 -16.44
CA VAL A 398 0.00 26.18 -16.57
C VAL A 398 0.12 26.59 -18.03
N LYS A 399 0.67 25.73 -18.89
CA LYS A 399 0.78 26.01 -20.33
C LYS A 399 -0.57 26.27 -20.99
N SER A 400 -1.58 25.47 -20.64
CA SER A 400 -2.94 25.60 -21.16
C SER A 400 -3.58 26.91 -20.70
N LEU A 401 -3.41 27.29 -19.44
CA LEU A 401 -3.88 28.55 -18.89
C LEU A 401 -3.20 29.76 -19.55
N GLU A 402 -1.87 29.76 -19.67
CA GLU A 402 -1.14 30.84 -20.32
C GLU A 402 -1.53 31.02 -21.79
N LYS A 403 -1.72 29.91 -22.53
CA LYS A 403 -2.20 29.96 -23.92
C LYS A 403 -3.58 30.61 -24.00
N SER A 404 -4.47 30.27 -23.06
CA SER A 404 -5.81 30.83 -22.95
C SER A 404 -5.79 32.34 -22.69
N ILE A 405 -4.95 32.81 -21.75
CA ILE A 405 -4.78 34.24 -21.44
C ILE A 405 -4.27 35.01 -22.68
N ARG A 406 -3.23 34.49 -23.36
CA ARG A 406 -2.68 35.13 -24.57
C ARG A 406 -3.72 35.25 -25.70
N HIS A 407 -4.57 34.24 -25.88
CA HIS A 407 -5.66 34.31 -26.86
C HIS A 407 -6.71 35.37 -26.52
N ALA A 408 -7.03 35.54 -25.23
CA ALA A 408 -7.97 36.55 -24.76
C ALA A 408 -7.43 37.98 -24.97
N GLU A 409 -6.15 38.22 -24.70
CA GLU A 409 -5.49 39.52 -24.92
C GLU A 409 -5.50 39.93 -26.39
N VAL A 410 -5.15 39.00 -27.29
CA VAL A 410 -5.18 39.25 -28.74
C VAL A 410 -6.60 39.56 -29.20
N SER A 411 -7.59 38.78 -28.74
CA SER A 411 -8.99 38.97 -29.12
C SER A 411 -9.54 40.33 -28.65
N ASN A 412 -9.15 40.80 -27.45
CA ASN A 412 -9.56 42.10 -26.93
C ASN A 412 -8.88 43.28 -27.64
N SER A 413 -7.64 43.12 -28.14
CA SER A 413 -6.93 44.17 -28.89
C SER A 413 -7.48 44.40 -30.31
N CYS A 414 -8.31 43.50 -30.83
CA CYS A 414 -8.94 43.62 -32.15
C CYS A 414 -10.29 44.38 -32.16
N PHE A 415 -10.80 44.82 -31.00
CA PHE A 415 -12.01 45.66 -30.97
C PHE A 415 -11.62 47.15 -31.08
N PRO A 416 -12.11 47.89 -32.11
CA PRO A 416 -11.89 49.33 -32.18
C PRO A 416 -12.59 50.03 -30.99
N PRO A 417 -12.06 51.17 -30.50
CA PRO A 417 -12.69 51.88 -29.41
C PRO A 417 -14.13 52.28 -29.79
N PRO A 418 -15.06 52.30 -28.80
CA PRO A 418 -16.44 52.70 -29.04
C PRO A 418 -16.47 54.14 -29.58
N SER A 419 -17.31 54.34 -30.61
CA SER A 419 -17.44 55.59 -31.39
C SER A 419 -18.09 56.71 -30.60
#